data_AF-A0A418SLU2-F1
#
_entry.id   AF-A0A418SLU2-F1
#
_cell.length_a   1.000
_cell.length_b   1.000
_cell.length_c   1.000
_cell.angle_alpha   90.00
_cell.angle_beta   90.00
_cell.angle_gamma   90.00
#
_symmetry.space_group_name_H-M   'P 1'
#
loop_
_entity.id
_entity.type
_entity.pdbx_description
1 polymer ?
#
loop_
_entity_poly.entity_id
_entity_poly.type
_entity_poly.pdbx_seq_one_letter_code
_entity_poly.pdbx_strand_id
1 'polypeptide(L)' 'MEIASIGAGIPGRGNPPVLQDRIEQAFLEEMLKYVRPPSSQEGFGGGHGEEQFSSFMNREYAALLAARLDLGLGALE' A
#
# COMPACT_ATOMS: atom_id res chain seq x y z
N MET A 1 -14.14 -4.54 36.40
CA MET A 1 -13.16 -5.15 35.49
C MET A 1 -12.72 -4.03 34.55
N GLU A 2 -11.56 -3.45 34.82
CA GLU A 2 -11.09 -2.23 34.15
C GLU A 2 -10.25 -2.68 32.96
N ILE A 3 -10.73 -2.44 31.74
CA ILE A 3 -10.01 -2.83 30.53
C ILE A 3 -9.04 -1.70 30.23
N ALA A 4 -7.77 -1.90 30.58
CA ALA A 4 -6.70 -0.95 30.31
C ALA A 4 -6.70 -0.57 28.83
N SER A 5 -6.77 0.74 28.56
CA SER A 5 -6.54 1.32 27.24
C SER A 5 -5.13 0.93 26.79
N ILE A 6 -5.04 -0.07 25.92
CA ILE A 6 -3.79 -0.37 25.23
C ILE A 6 -3.62 0.73 24.19
N GLY A 7 -2.97 1.81 24.61
CA GLY A 7 -2.28 2.74 23.73
C GLY A 7 -1.10 2.03 23.05
N ALA A 8 -1.39 1.04 22.22
CA ALA A 8 -0.43 0.55 21.24
C ALA A 8 -0.25 1.69 20.25
N GLY A 9 0.90 2.35 20.30
CA GLY A 9 1.30 3.29 19.26
C GLY A 9 1.15 2.59 17.92
N ILE A 10 0.14 2.99 17.15
CA ILE A 10 -0.10 2.46 15.82
C ILE A 10 1.17 2.78 15.01
N PRO A 11 1.94 1.77 14.58
CA PRO A 11 3.09 2.02 13.74
C PRO A 11 2.55 2.55 12.41
N GLY A 12 2.78 3.84 12.14
CA GLY A 12 2.42 4.44 10.85
C GLY A 12 1.36 5.52 10.86
N ARG A 13 1.12 6.24 11.98
CA ARG A 13 0.54 7.60 11.84
C ARG A 13 1.60 8.54 11.26
N GLY A 14 2.01 8.27 10.01
CA GLY A 14 2.66 9.27 9.17
C GLY A 14 1.70 10.43 8.98
N ASN A 15 2.25 11.58 8.57
CA ASN A 15 1.39 12.71 8.17
C ASN A 15 0.33 12.23 7.16
N PRO A 16 -0.88 12.82 7.18
CA PRO A 16 -1.87 12.53 6.15
C PRO A 16 -1.22 12.71 4.77
N PRO A 17 -1.46 11.80 3.82
CA PRO A 17 -0.76 11.81 2.54
C PRO A 17 -1.02 13.12 1.83
N VAL A 18 0.07 13.82 1.51
CA VAL A 18 0.02 15.06 0.73
C VAL A 18 -0.30 14.73 -0.73
N LEU A 19 -0.62 15.74 -1.55
CA LEU A 19 -0.98 15.52 -2.96
C LEU A 19 0.10 14.73 -3.72
N GLN A 20 1.37 15.03 -3.44
CA GLN A 20 2.51 14.32 -4.01
C GLN A 20 2.46 12.81 -3.73
N ASP A 21 2.29 12.43 -2.47
CA ASP A 21 2.21 11.01 -2.06
C ASP A 21 1.11 10.26 -2.81
N ARG A 22 -0.01 10.92 -3.13
CA ARG A 22 -1.12 10.29 -3.85
C ARG A 22 -0.80 10.03 -5.31
N ILE A 23 -0.08 10.94 -5.98
CA ILE A 23 0.38 10.76 -7.36
C ILE A 23 1.43 9.65 -7.40
N GLU A 24 2.38 9.68 -6.47
CA GLU A 24 3.41 8.65 -6.35
C GLU A 24 2.83 7.28 -6.02
N GLN A 25 1.84 7.21 -5.13
CA GLN A 25 1.11 5.98 -4.84
C GLN A 25 0.44 5.42 -6.10
N ALA A 26 -0.28 6.25 -6.87
CA ALA A 26 -0.96 5.78 -8.08
C ALA A 26 0.04 5.25 -9.11
N PHE A 27 1.17 5.93 -9.27
CA PHE A 27 2.26 5.47 -10.12
C PHE A 27 2.83 4.13 -9.65
N LEU A 28 3.16 4.02 -8.36
CA LEU A 28 3.72 2.80 -7.77
C LEU A 28 2.74 1.63 -7.81
N GLU A 29 1.44 1.87 -7.62
CA GLU A 29 0.39 0.84 -7.73
C GLU A 29 0.39 0.23 -9.13
N GLU A 30 0.54 1.04 -10.19
CA GLU A 30 0.67 0.51 -11.56
C GLU A 30 2.00 -0.21 -11.79
N MET A 31 3.12 0.34 -11.33
CA MET A 31 4.44 -0.28 -11.52
C MET A 31 4.52 -1.65 -10.85
N LEU A 32 3.97 -1.80 -9.63
CA LEU A 32 4.00 -3.05 -8.89
C LEU A 32 3.29 -4.21 -9.62
N LYS A 33 2.33 -3.93 -10.50
CA LYS A 33 1.69 -4.96 -11.35
C LYS A 33 2.69 -5.65 -12.28
N TYR A 34 3.74 -4.95 -12.69
CA TYR A 34 4.76 -5.45 -13.62
C TYR A 34 6.00 -5.99 -12.91
N VAL A 35 6.38 -5.40 -11.77
CA VAL A 35 7.59 -5.80 -11.04
C VAL A 35 7.36 -7.03 -10.17
N ARG A 36 6.14 -7.25 -9.68
CA ARG A 36 5.83 -8.40 -8.83
C ARG A 36 5.66 -9.65 -9.69
N PRO A 37 6.50 -10.69 -9.52
CA PRO A 37 6.20 -12.00 -10.09
C PRO A 37 4.84 -12.45 -9.55
N PRO A 38 3.95 -13.04 -10.37
CA PRO A 38 2.71 -13.59 -9.85
C PRO A 38 3.06 -14.56 -8.73
N SER A 39 2.44 -14.37 -7.56
CA SER A 39 2.62 -15.29 -6.44
C SER A 39 2.34 -16.69 -6.95
N SER A 40 3.33 -17.58 -6.83
CA SER A 40 3.22 -18.99 -7.17
C SER A 40 1.87 -19.52 -6.66
N GLN A 41 1.10 -20.14 -7.55
CA GLN A 41 -0.30 -20.57 -7.41
C GLN A 41 -0.58 -21.56 -6.25
N GLU A 42 0.35 -21.72 -5.31
CA GLU A 42 0.31 -22.74 -4.27
C GLU A 42 -0.40 -22.27 -2.99
N GLY A 43 -0.66 -20.97 -2.83
CA GLY A 43 -1.18 -20.40 -1.57
C GLY A 43 -2.66 -20.03 -1.54
N PHE A 44 -3.29 -19.76 -2.70
CA PHE A 44 -4.67 -19.29 -2.79
C PHE A 44 -5.37 -19.87 -4.04
N GLY A 45 -6.66 -20.20 -3.90
CA GLY A 45 -7.40 -21.07 -4.84
C GLY A 45 -7.97 -20.40 -6.10
N GLY A 46 -7.49 -19.21 -6.47
CA GLY A 46 -7.85 -18.50 -7.71
C GLY A 46 -9.25 -17.89 -7.73
N GLY A 47 -9.85 -17.61 -6.57
CA GLY A 47 -11.22 -17.06 -6.48
C GLY A 47 -11.28 -15.52 -6.56
N HIS A 48 -12.45 -14.96 -6.85
CA HIS A 48 -12.66 -13.50 -6.90
C HIS A 48 -12.22 -12.74 -5.63
N GLY A 49 -12.32 -13.37 -4.46
CA GLY A 49 -11.84 -12.77 -3.21
C GLY A 49 -10.32 -12.59 -3.19
N GLU A 50 -9.58 -13.49 -3.81
CA GLU A 50 -8.12 -13.42 -3.92
C GLU A 50 -7.67 -12.32 -4.89
N GLU A 51 -8.39 -12.15 -6.01
CA GLU A 51 -8.12 -11.05 -6.96
C GLU A 51 -8.31 -9.69 -6.27
N GLN A 52 -9.39 -9.52 -5.53
CA GLN A 52 -9.66 -8.31 -4.76
C GLN A 52 -8.63 -8.10 -3.65
N PHE A 53 -8.26 -9.17 -2.93
CA PHE A 53 -7.22 -9.11 -1.90
C PHE A 53 -5.85 -8.74 -2.48
N SER A 54 -5.51 -9.28 -3.66
CA SER A 54 -4.26 -8.96 -4.35
C SER A 54 -4.22 -7.50 -4.79
N SER A 55 -5.32 -6.97 -5.32
CA SER A 55 -5.45 -5.55 -5.66
C SER A 55 -5.34 -4.66 -4.42
N PHE A 56 -5.99 -5.03 -3.31
CA PHE A 56 -5.87 -4.32 -2.04
C PHE A 56 -4.43 -4.28 -1.54
N MET A 57 -3.75 -5.44 -1.50
CA MET A 57 -2.36 -5.53 -1.07
C MET A 57 -1.42 -4.71 -1.96
N ASN A 58 -1.69 -4.67 -3.26
CA ASN A 58 -0.92 -3.86 -4.19
C ASN A 58 -1.03 -2.36 -3.87
N ARG A 59 -2.26 -1.88 -3.61
CA ARG A 59 -2.52 -0.49 -3.23
C ARG A 59 -1.88 -0.11 -1.90
N GLU A 60 -2.00 -0.95 -0.87
CA GLU A 60 -1.42 -0.67 0.45
C GLU A 60 0.11 -0.65 0.40
N TYR A 61 0.71 -1.56 -0.37
CA TYR A 61 2.16 -1.56 -0.55
C TYR A 61 2.63 -0.30 -1.29
N ALA A 62 1.92 0.12 -2.33
CA ALA A 62 2.18 1.38 -3.02
C ALA A 62 2.08 2.59 -2.08
N ALA A 63 1.09 2.63 -1.18
CA ALA A 63 0.94 3.70 -0.19
C ALA A 63 2.12 3.75 0.79
N LEU A 64 2.55 2.59 1.29
CA LEU A 64 3.69 2.49 2.20
C LEU A 64 5.02 2.88 1.54
N LEU A 65 5.16 2.62 0.24
CA LEU A 65 6.32 3.04 -0.55
C LEU A 65 6.27 4.55 -0.83
N ALA A 66 5.15 5.09 -1.28
CA ALA A 66 4.99 6.52 -1.53
C ALA A 66 5.23 7.36 -0.26
N ALA A 67 4.85 6.87 0.92
CA ALA A 67 5.12 7.55 2.19
C ALA A 67 6.61 7.53 2.61
N ARG A 68 7.46 6.74 1.95
CA ARG A 68 8.89 6.57 2.28
C ARG A 68 9.83 7.02 1.18
N LEU A 69 9.38 6.98 -0.05
CA LEU A 69 10.12 7.42 -1.22
C LEU A 69 9.75 8.87 -1.54
N ASP A 70 10.65 9.54 -2.23
CA ASP A 70 10.40 10.85 -2.83
C ASP A 70 10.79 10.72 -4.30
N LEU A 71 9.79 10.43 -5.14
CA LEU A 71 9.99 10.26 -6.58
C LEU A 71 9.85 11.59 -7.34
N GLY A 72 9.43 12.67 -6.65
CA GLY A 72 9.25 13.99 -7.23
C GLY A 72 8.08 14.10 -8.23
N LEU A 73 7.20 13.09 -8.30
CA LEU A 73 6.14 13.05 -9.32
C LEU A 73 5.02 14.07 -9.06
N GLY A 74 4.87 14.51 -7.81
CA GLY A 74 3.93 15.58 -7.43
C GLY A 74 4.44 16.99 -7.72
N ALA A 75 5.69 17.16 -8.16
CA ALA A 75 6.33 18.44 -8.43
C ALA A 75 6.56 18.71 -9.93
N LEU A 76 6.07 17.83 -10.80
CA LEU A 76 6.10 18.03 -12.25
C LEU A 76 5.10 19.14 -12.62
N GLU A 77 5.62 20.34 -12.92
CA GLU A 77 4.85 21.49 -13.45
C GLU A 77 4.36 21.28 -14.88
#